data_AF-A0A967E143-F1
#
_entry.id   AF-A0A967E143-F1
#
_cell.length_a   1.000
_cell.length_b   1.000
_cell.length_c   1.000
_cell.angle_alpha   90.00
_cell.angle_beta   90.00
_cell.angle_gamma   90.00
#
_symmetry.space_group_name_H-M   'P 1'
#
loop_
_entity.id
_entity.type
_entity.pdbx_description
1 polymer ?
#
loop_
_entity_poly.entity_id
_entity_poly.type
_entity_poly.pdbx_seq_one_letter_code
_entity_poly.pdbx_strand_id
1 'polypeptide(L)'
;MRTIEVSDPVWAQIAKRGKFGETEDDVLRRVFDIPKDSSSLGEILSSLPKGTRRRTPSSSRRTIARQRMSCNVDGNQLYVSFPGGPDRTWKLPHHSDKAILRKVRDEAVPFAREIGATLGQVNAVKKALTDNGYHLTK
;
A
#
# COMPACT_ATOMS: atom_id res chain seq x y z
N MET A 1 -3.65 2.12 -26.01
CA MET A 1 -2.58 3.13 -26.13
C MET A 1 -3.17 4.34 -26.84
N ARG A 2 -2.76 5.56 -26.49
CA ARG A 2 -3.18 6.77 -27.21
C ARG A 2 -2.03 7.21 -28.11
N THR A 3 -2.28 7.32 -29.40
CA THR A 3 -1.32 7.87 -30.37
C THR A 3 -1.51 9.38 -30.42
N ILE A 4 -0.43 10.15 -30.28
CA ILE A 4 -0.45 11.61 -30.44
C ILE A 4 0.33 11.91 -31.72
N GLU A 5 -0.30 12.64 -32.63
CA GLU A 5 0.34 13.13 -33.85
C GLU A 5 0.87 14.54 -33.61
N VAL A 6 2.12 14.79 -34.01
CA VAL A 6 2.78 16.10 -33.90
C VAL A 6 2.77 16.74 -35.29
N SER A 7 2.31 17.98 -35.40
CA SER A 7 2.30 18.69 -36.68
C SER A 7 3.72 19.12 -37.09
N ASP A 8 3.97 19.14 -38.40
CA ASP A 8 5.26 19.57 -38.99
C ASP A 8 5.84 20.88 -38.44
N PRO A 9 5.07 21.98 -38.27
CA PRO A 9 5.62 23.21 -37.72
C PRO A 9 6.08 23.06 -36.27
N VAL A 10 5.42 22.19 -35.49
CA VAL A 10 5.81 21.89 -34.11
C VAL A 10 7.07 21.03 -34.11
N TRP A 11 7.15 20.03 -34.99
CA TRP A 11 8.35 19.20 -35.15
C TRP A 11 9.58 20.02 -35.53
N ALA A 12 9.44 20.95 -36.48
CA ALA A 12 10.54 21.82 -36.90
C ALA A 12 11.11 22.69 -35.75
N GLN A 13 10.25 23.15 -34.84
CA GLN A 13 10.71 23.91 -33.66
C GLN A 13 11.39 23.01 -32.62
N ILE A 14 10.95 21.76 -32.48
CA ILE A 14 11.58 20.76 -31.62
C ILE A 14 12.97 20.41 -32.18
N ALA A 15 13.06 20.12 -33.47
CA ALA A 15 14.31 19.74 -34.15
C ALA A 15 15.39 20.83 -34.06
N LYS A 16 15.01 22.12 -34.12
CA LYS A 16 15.94 23.25 -33.91
C LYS A 16 16.65 23.23 -32.56
N ARG A 17 16.09 22.56 -31.56
CA ARG A 17 16.73 22.42 -30.24
C ARG A 17 17.82 21.36 -30.25
N GLY A 18 17.83 20.46 -31.25
CA GLY A 18 18.80 19.36 -31.43
C GLY A 18 20.23 19.85 -31.65
N LYS A 19 21.21 19.06 -31.22
CA LYS A 19 22.65 19.30 -31.49
C LYS A 19 23.17 18.29 -32.52
N PHE A 20 24.25 18.64 -33.22
CA PHE A 20 24.88 17.77 -34.20
C PHE A 20 25.32 16.45 -33.55
N GLY A 21 24.85 15.32 -34.10
CA GLY A 21 25.09 13.97 -33.56
C GLY A 21 23.99 13.39 -32.66
N GLU A 22 22.89 14.11 -32.39
CA GLU A 22 21.73 13.59 -31.67
C GLU A 22 20.70 12.94 -32.62
N THR A 23 20.04 11.87 -32.16
CA THR A 23 18.90 11.26 -32.88
C THR A 23 17.59 11.97 -32.54
N GLU A 24 16.54 11.75 -33.33
CA GLU A 24 15.21 12.31 -33.07
C GLU A 24 14.69 11.96 -31.67
N ASP A 25 14.90 10.71 -31.23
CA ASP A 25 14.52 10.24 -29.90
C ASP A 25 15.31 10.96 -28.79
N ASP A 26 16.60 11.25 -29.01
CA ASP A 26 17.42 12.02 -28.06
C ASP A 26 16.92 13.45 -27.89
N VAL A 27 16.55 14.08 -29.02
CA VAL A 27 15.98 15.43 -29.01
C VAL A 27 14.64 15.43 -28.27
N LEU A 28 13.77 14.46 -28.53
CA LEU A 28 12.49 14.35 -27.86
C LEU A 28 12.65 14.08 -26.37
N ARG A 29 13.53 13.17 -25.99
CA ARG A 29 13.81 12.88 -24.58
C ARG A 29 14.28 14.12 -23.85
N ARG A 30 15.16 14.93 -24.44
CA ARG A 30 15.61 16.18 -23.84
C ARG A 30 14.51 17.25 -23.80
N VAL A 31 13.65 17.34 -24.81
CA VAL A 31 12.58 18.35 -24.84
C VAL A 31 11.46 18.01 -23.86
N PHE A 32 11.21 16.73 -23.60
CA PHE A 32 10.20 16.24 -22.66
C PHE A 32 10.77 15.83 -21.29
N ASP A 33 12.06 16.10 -21.03
CA ASP A 33 12.77 15.72 -19.82
C ASP A 33 12.62 14.22 -19.47
N ILE A 34 12.55 13.36 -20.49
CA ILE A 34 12.49 11.90 -20.36
C ILE A 34 13.92 11.38 -20.27
N PRO A 35 14.26 10.58 -19.26
CA PRO A 35 15.62 10.12 -19.10
C PRO A 35 15.98 9.01 -20.10
N LYS A 36 17.29 8.83 -20.36
CA LYS A 36 17.78 7.83 -21.31
C LYS A 36 17.63 6.39 -20.78
N ASP A 37 17.74 6.21 -19.47
CA ASP A 37 17.69 4.92 -18.81
C ASP A 37 16.27 4.60 -18.34
N SER A 38 15.71 3.47 -18.76
CA SER A 38 14.39 2.98 -18.32
C SER A 38 14.30 2.78 -16.80
N SER A 39 15.43 2.57 -16.13
CA SER A 39 15.55 2.49 -14.67
C SER A 39 15.28 3.84 -13.96
N SER A 40 15.57 4.95 -14.63
CA SER A 40 15.48 6.31 -14.06
C SER A 40 14.12 6.99 -14.30
N LEU A 41 13.26 6.44 -15.16
CA LEU A 41 11.84 6.87 -15.25
C LEU A 41 11.10 6.67 -13.91
N GLY A 42 11.45 5.61 -13.16
CA GLY A 42 10.96 5.38 -11.82
C GLY A 42 11.48 6.40 -10.79
N GLU A 43 12.73 6.85 -10.95
CA GLU A 43 13.34 7.85 -10.09
C GLU A 43 12.87 9.28 -10.40
N ILE A 44 12.70 9.67 -11.66
CA ILE A 44 12.24 11.02 -12.04
C ILE A 44 10.78 11.25 -11.63
N LEU A 45 9.91 10.23 -11.73
CA LEU A 45 8.56 10.28 -11.14
C LEU A 45 8.60 10.45 -9.61
N SER A 46 9.68 10.04 -8.95
CA SER A 46 9.88 10.18 -7.51
C SER A 46 10.61 11.48 -7.09
N SER A 47 11.24 12.19 -8.03
CA SER A 47 12.06 13.39 -7.80
C SER A 47 11.44 14.70 -8.25
N LEU A 48 10.22 14.69 -8.82
CA LEU A 48 9.38 15.90 -8.84
C LEU A 48 9.32 16.47 -7.42
N PRO A 49 9.32 17.82 -7.25
CA PRO A 49 9.26 18.40 -5.92
C PRO A 49 8.08 17.73 -5.22
N LYS A 50 8.36 17.16 -4.04
CA LYS A 50 7.34 16.86 -3.02
C LYS A 50 6.72 18.22 -2.66
N GLY A 51 5.98 18.82 -3.60
CA GLY A 51 4.87 19.68 -3.32
C GLY A 51 4.14 18.93 -2.25
N THR A 52 4.17 19.55 -1.06
CA THR A 52 3.56 19.13 0.18
C THR A 52 2.64 17.99 -0.13
N ARG A 53 2.91 16.78 0.38
CA ARG A 53 1.84 15.80 0.56
C ARG A 53 0.81 16.55 1.39
N ARG A 54 -0.06 17.32 0.74
CA ARG A 54 -1.44 17.50 1.10
C ARG A 54 -1.80 16.05 1.24
N ARG A 55 -1.79 15.59 2.48
CA ARG A 55 -2.68 14.54 2.93
C ARG A 55 -3.94 14.90 2.18
N THR A 56 -4.20 14.21 1.06
CA THR A 56 -5.54 14.18 0.48
C THR A 56 -6.38 14.00 1.71
N PRO A 57 -7.21 14.99 2.11
CA PRO A 57 -7.95 14.89 3.35
C PRO A 57 -8.60 13.54 3.22
N SER A 58 -8.11 12.60 4.03
CA SER A 58 -8.47 11.19 3.93
C SER A 58 -9.96 11.29 3.94
N SER A 59 -10.60 11.06 2.78
CA SER A 59 -12.05 11.18 2.65
C SER A 59 -12.50 10.44 3.87
N SER A 60 -13.05 11.21 4.83
CA SER A 60 -13.34 10.71 6.14
C SER A 60 -14.52 9.84 5.85
N ARG A 61 -14.23 8.60 5.39
CA ARG A 61 -15.13 7.49 5.48
C ARG A 61 -15.45 7.56 6.93
N ARG A 62 -16.66 8.06 7.21
CA ARG A 62 -17.29 7.94 8.51
C ARG A 62 -17.38 6.44 8.73
N THR A 63 -16.27 5.83 9.11
CA THR A 63 -16.21 4.48 9.62
C THR A 63 -16.79 4.65 11.00
N ILE A 64 -18.11 4.54 11.05
CA ILE A 64 -18.86 4.40 12.27
C ILE A 64 -18.49 3.00 12.78
N ALA A 65 -17.32 2.88 13.39
CA ALA A 65 -17.00 1.72 14.18
C ALA A 65 -18.00 1.75 15.34
N ARG A 66 -19.00 0.86 15.30
CA ARG A 66 -20.06 0.79 16.31
C ARG A 66 -19.48 0.58 17.71
N GLN A 67 -18.37 -0.14 17.79
CA GLN A 67 -17.59 -0.36 19.01
C GLN A 67 -16.10 -0.36 18.67
N ARG A 68 -15.27 0.16 19.58
CA ARG A 68 -13.81 0.08 19.47
C ARG A 68 -13.39 -1.39 19.63
N MET A 69 -12.40 -1.87 18.89
CA MET A 69 -11.87 -3.22 19.08
C MET A 69 -10.43 -3.09 19.55
N SER A 70 -10.08 -3.79 20.63
CA SER A 70 -8.72 -3.88 21.12
C SER A 70 -8.14 -5.22 20.69
N CYS A 71 -6.97 -5.19 20.09
CA CYS A 71 -6.25 -6.38 19.69
C CYS A 71 -4.81 -6.24 20.17
N ASN A 72 -4.35 -7.17 20.99
CA ASN A 72 -2.99 -7.21 21.49
C ASN A 72 -2.45 -8.64 21.43
N VAL A 73 -1.13 -8.76 21.30
CA VAL A 73 -0.43 -10.03 21.47
C VAL A 73 0.47 -9.88 22.69
N ASP A 74 0.26 -10.72 23.70
CA ASP A 74 1.06 -10.73 24.92
C ASP A 74 1.30 -12.17 25.36
N GLY A 75 2.50 -12.49 25.83
CA GLY A 75 2.84 -13.81 26.40
C GLY A 75 2.37 -15.01 25.57
N ASN A 76 2.66 -15.01 24.26
CA ASN A 76 2.21 -16.04 23.30
C ASN A 76 0.69 -16.20 23.26
N GLN A 77 -0.08 -15.15 23.46
CA GLN A 77 -1.53 -15.17 23.37
C GLN A 77 -2.02 -13.98 22.55
N LEU A 78 -2.96 -14.25 21.65
CA LEU A 78 -3.69 -13.21 20.94
C LEU A 78 -4.95 -12.88 21.76
N TYR A 79 -5.05 -11.62 22.18
CA TYR A 79 -6.22 -11.08 22.87
C TYR A 79 -7.01 -10.19 21.93
N VAL A 80 -8.31 -10.46 21.78
CA VAL A 80 -9.25 -9.60 21.07
C VAL A 80 -10.43 -9.30 21.99
N SER A 81 -10.67 -8.02 22.26
CA SER A 81 -11.77 -7.59 23.10
C SER A 81 -12.55 -6.41 22.53
N PHE A 82 -13.80 -6.36 22.94
CA PHE A 82 -14.76 -5.32 22.58
C PHE A 82 -15.30 -4.68 23.87
N PRO A 83 -15.44 -3.34 23.94
CA PRO A 83 -16.02 -2.65 25.09
C PRO A 83 -17.44 -3.15 25.35
N GLY A 84 -17.64 -3.77 26.52
CA GLY A 84 -18.95 -4.32 26.92
C GLY A 84 -19.41 -5.52 26.09
N GLY A 85 -18.51 -6.15 25.33
CA GLY A 85 -18.77 -7.33 24.52
C GLY A 85 -17.96 -8.55 24.96
N PRO A 86 -18.14 -9.69 24.28
CA PRO A 86 -17.33 -10.87 24.53
C PRO A 86 -15.89 -10.61 24.16
N ASP A 87 -14.98 -11.01 25.04
CA ASP A 87 -13.56 -11.12 24.75
C ASP A 87 -13.20 -12.56 24.42
N ARG A 88 -12.11 -12.72 23.68
CA ARG A 88 -11.59 -14.05 23.36
C ARG A 88 -10.09 -14.01 23.26
N THR A 89 -9.49 -15.07 23.77
CA THR A 89 -8.06 -15.25 23.84
C THR A 89 -7.71 -16.55 23.14
N TRP A 90 -6.69 -16.51 22.29
CA TRP A 90 -6.14 -17.69 21.63
C TRP A 90 -4.70 -17.87 22.03
N LYS A 91 -4.30 -19.11 22.32
CA LYS A 91 -2.90 -19.45 22.52
C LYS A 91 -2.19 -19.44 21.16
N LEU A 92 -1.13 -18.66 21.06
CA LEU A 92 -0.25 -18.63 19.91
C LEU A 92 0.86 -19.68 20.10
N PRO A 93 1.11 -20.52 19.09
CA PRO A 93 2.21 -21.46 19.08
C PRO A 93 3.54 -20.72 18.85
N HIS A 94 4.64 -21.48 18.76
CA HIS A 94 5.92 -20.92 18.37
C HIS A 94 5.84 -20.30 16.95
N HIS A 95 6.66 -19.28 16.67
CA HIS A 95 6.66 -18.55 15.39
C HIS A 95 6.86 -19.46 14.16
N SER A 96 7.46 -20.63 14.35
CA SER A 96 7.72 -21.63 13.32
C SER A 96 6.48 -22.39 12.87
N ASP A 97 5.46 -22.50 13.73
CA ASP A 97 4.28 -23.34 13.51
C ASP A 97 3.19 -22.63 12.72
N LYS A 98 3.51 -22.35 11.45
CA LYS A 98 2.63 -21.62 10.51
C LYS A 98 1.24 -22.24 10.37
N ALA A 99 1.11 -23.56 10.47
CA ALA A 99 -0.17 -24.25 10.34
C ALA A 99 -1.13 -23.90 11.48
N ILE A 100 -0.64 -23.89 12.72
CA ILE A 100 -1.44 -23.56 13.90
C ILE A 100 -1.74 -22.05 13.92
N LEU A 101 -0.79 -21.20 13.53
CA LEU A 101 -1.02 -19.76 13.39
C LEU A 101 -2.11 -19.44 12.37
N ARG A 102 -2.16 -20.17 11.25
CA ARG A 102 -3.26 -20.03 10.27
C ARG A 102 -4.60 -20.41 10.90
N LYS A 103 -4.68 -21.52 11.64
CA LYS A 103 -5.90 -21.91 12.35
C LYS A 103 -6.36 -20.83 13.34
N VAL A 104 -5.46 -20.32 14.17
CA VAL A 104 -5.78 -19.24 15.13
C VAL A 104 -6.29 -18.00 14.40
N ARG A 105 -5.64 -17.58 13.30
CA ARG A 105 -6.11 -16.46 12.48
C ARG A 105 -7.50 -16.74 11.89
N ASP A 106 -7.68 -17.93 11.35
CA ASP A 106 -8.91 -18.34 10.66
C ASP A 106 -10.07 -18.55 11.65
N GLU A 107 -9.80 -18.67 12.96
CA GLU A 107 -10.80 -18.61 14.04
C GLU A 107 -11.04 -17.19 14.56
N ALA A 108 -9.98 -16.38 14.70
CA ALA A 108 -10.08 -15.02 15.23
C ALA A 108 -10.77 -14.04 14.26
N VAL A 109 -10.57 -14.22 12.96
CA VAL A 109 -11.19 -13.37 11.92
C VAL A 109 -12.72 -13.53 11.88
N PRO A 110 -13.29 -14.76 11.85
CA PRO A 110 -14.74 -14.96 11.97
C PRO A 110 -15.30 -14.42 13.28
N PHE A 111 -14.66 -14.68 14.42
CA PHE A 111 -15.11 -14.14 15.71
C PHE A 111 -15.28 -12.62 15.68
N ALA A 112 -14.28 -11.91 15.16
CA ALA A 112 -14.39 -10.46 15.01
C ALA A 112 -15.55 -10.06 14.07
N ARG A 113 -15.74 -10.78 12.95
CA ARG A 113 -16.82 -10.51 11.99
C ARG A 113 -18.20 -10.77 12.57
N GLU A 114 -18.38 -11.83 13.36
CA GLU A 114 -19.64 -12.20 14.02
C GLU A 114 -20.11 -11.12 15.01
N ILE A 115 -19.16 -10.51 15.74
CA ILE A 115 -19.42 -9.41 16.67
C ILE A 115 -19.68 -8.08 15.93
N GLY A 116 -19.55 -8.08 14.59
CA GLY A 116 -19.79 -6.90 13.76
C GLY A 116 -18.57 -6.00 13.62
N ALA A 117 -17.36 -6.53 13.77
CA ALA A 117 -16.13 -5.78 13.49
C ALA A 117 -16.10 -5.32 12.03
N THR A 118 -15.67 -4.07 11.85
CA THR A 118 -15.47 -3.49 10.52
C THR A 118 -14.31 -4.17 9.79
N LEU A 119 -14.24 -4.03 8.46
CA LEU A 119 -13.12 -4.54 7.67
C LEU A 119 -11.75 -4.04 8.18
N GLY A 120 -11.68 -2.80 8.66
CA GLY A 120 -10.47 -2.23 9.25
C GLY A 120 -10.05 -2.93 10.54
N GLN A 121 -11.02 -3.25 11.41
CA GLN A 121 -10.77 -3.99 12.65
C GLN A 121 -10.36 -5.43 12.37
N VAL A 122 -11.02 -6.11 11.44
CA VAL A 122 -10.60 -7.47 11.01
C VAL A 122 -9.16 -7.45 10.48
N ASN A 123 -8.78 -6.42 9.71
CA ASN A 123 -7.42 -6.27 9.24
C ASN A 123 -6.43 -5.95 10.39
N ALA A 124 -6.86 -5.25 11.44
CA ALA A 124 -6.04 -5.04 12.63
C ALA A 124 -5.72 -6.36 13.35
N VAL A 125 -6.65 -7.33 13.43
CA VAL A 125 -6.37 -8.67 13.97
C VAL A 125 -5.27 -9.37 13.17
N LYS A 126 -5.37 -9.34 11.83
CA LYS A 126 -4.35 -9.91 10.95
C LYS A 126 -3.00 -9.23 11.13
N LYS A 127 -3.01 -7.90 11.28
CA LYS A 127 -1.82 -7.07 11.43
C LYS A 127 -1.13 -7.31 12.78
N ALA A 128 -1.89 -7.52 13.85
CA ALA A 128 -1.33 -7.79 15.16
C ALA A 128 -0.47 -9.07 15.18
N LEU A 129 -0.86 -10.10 14.43
CA LEU A 129 -0.01 -11.28 14.26
C LEU A 129 1.29 -10.92 13.52
N THR A 130 1.20 -10.21 12.39
CA THR A 130 2.39 -9.89 11.58
C THR A 130 3.33 -8.89 12.25
N ASP A 131 2.80 -7.92 13.00
CA ASP A 131 3.59 -6.91 13.73
C ASP A 131 4.39 -7.57 14.87
N ASN A 132 3.92 -8.70 15.43
CA ASN A 132 4.60 -9.46 16.47
C ASN A 132 5.45 -10.63 15.92
N GLY A 133 5.88 -10.53 14.66
CA GLY A 133 6.80 -11.50 14.04
C GLY A 133 6.16 -12.81 13.56
N TYR A 134 4.83 -12.95 13.66
CA TYR A 134 4.12 -14.10 13.10
C TYR A 134 3.84 -13.88 11.60
N HIS A 135 4.87 -14.04 10.78
CA HIS A 135 4.78 -13.88 9.33
C HIS A 135 4.10 -15.08 8.67
N LEU A 136 2.83 -14.90 8.30
CA LEU A 136 2.07 -15.85 7.52
C LEU A 136 2.29 -15.58 6.02
N THR A 137 3.17 -16.36 5.40
CA THR A 137 3.25 -16.45 3.93
C THR A 137 2.02 -17.19 3.40
N LYS A 138 1.49 -16.71 2.28
CA LYS A 138 0.27 -17.24 1.64
C LYS A 138 0.41 -18.73 1.33
#